data_AF-A0A239NRN1-F1
#
_entry.id   AF-A0A239NRN1-F1
#
_cell.length_a   1.000
_cell.length_b   1.000
_cell.length_c   1.000
_cell.angle_alpha   90.00
_cell.angle_beta   90.00
_cell.angle_gamma   90.00
#
_symmetry.space_group_name_H-M   'P 1'
#
loop_
_entity.id
_entity.type
_entity.pdbx_description
1 polymer ?
#
loop_
_entity_poly.entity_id
_entity_poly.type
_entity_poly.pdbx_seq_one_letter_code
_entity_poly.pdbx_strand_id
1 'polypeptide(L)'
;MTPPEEHALQQPWFSEAEAEQAVHQLATLQQIYPDWKIACVSDLDQPIWYAILRTTLTEGQKVAGNRQTFMRSSAEALTSALAAQEKRQHNCPITNHFIS
;
A
#
# COMPACT_ATOMS: atom_id res chain seq x y z
N MET A 1 33.92 23.64 -32.28
CA MET A 1 33.72 23.81 -30.83
C MET A 1 32.45 23.05 -30.46
N THR A 2 32.59 22.09 -29.54
CA THR A 2 31.57 21.15 -29.01
C THR A 2 30.51 21.91 -28.15
N PRO A 3 29.30 21.34 -27.92
CA PRO A 3 28.04 22.06 -27.64
C PRO A 3 27.71 22.16 -26.14
N PRO A 4 26.63 22.89 -25.77
CA PRO A 4 25.76 22.46 -24.67
C PRO A 4 24.30 22.40 -25.18
N GLU A 5 23.59 21.27 -25.24
CA GLU A 5 23.30 20.31 -24.17
C GLU A 5 22.89 21.00 -22.86
N GLU A 6 21.74 21.65 -22.88
CA GLU A 6 20.93 21.89 -21.67
C GLU A 6 19.51 22.20 -22.16
N HIS A 7 18.47 21.98 -21.35
CA HIS A 7 17.04 22.07 -21.72
C HIS A 7 16.38 20.83 -22.31
N ALA A 8 16.96 19.64 -22.14
CA ALA A 8 16.12 18.50 -21.77
C ALA A 8 15.64 18.77 -20.32
N LEU A 9 14.72 19.71 -20.16
CA LEU A 9 13.95 19.85 -18.93
C LEU A 9 13.36 18.48 -18.69
N GLN A 10 13.90 17.82 -17.67
CA GLN A 10 13.46 16.55 -17.14
C GLN A 10 11.95 16.64 -17.02
N GLN A 11 11.24 16.15 -18.02
CA GLN A 11 9.83 15.91 -17.86
C GLN A 11 9.77 14.86 -16.75
N PRO A 12 9.03 15.12 -15.65
CA PRO A 12 8.77 14.06 -14.71
C PRO A 12 8.24 12.90 -15.54
N TRP A 13 8.81 11.72 -15.33
CA TRP A 13 8.44 10.46 -15.99
C TRP A 13 6.95 10.10 -15.82
N PHE A 14 6.21 10.88 -15.01
CA PHE A 14 4.78 10.85 -14.80
C PHE A 14 4.09 12.09 -15.37
N SER A 15 2.97 11.89 -16.07
CA SER A 15 2.08 12.99 -16.43
C SER A 15 1.42 13.57 -15.16
N GLU A 16 1.18 14.89 -15.12
CA GLU A 16 0.47 15.55 -13.99
C GLU A 16 -0.85 14.83 -13.67
N ALA A 17 -1.57 14.39 -14.71
CA ALA A 17 -2.81 13.62 -14.59
C ALA A 17 -2.64 12.28 -13.83
N GLU A 18 -1.52 11.59 -14.00
CA GLU A 18 -1.25 10.32 -13.32
C GLU A 18 -0.90 10.53 -11.84
N ALA A 19 -0.22 11.64 -11.52
CA ALA A 19 0.05 12.03 -10.14
C ALA A 19 -1.25 12.42 -9.42
N GLU A 20 -2.12 13.21 -10.06
CA GLU A 20 -3.44 13.54 -9.52
C GLU A 20 -4.29 12.28 -9.29
N GLN A 21 -4.32 11.38 -10.27
CA GLN A 21 -5.03 10.10 -10.15
C GLN A 21 -4.50 9.27 -8.97
N ALA A 22 -3.18 9.18 -8.79
CA ALA A 22 -2.58 8.47 -7.66
C ALA A 22 -2.96 9.12 -6.31
N VAL A 23 -3.02 10.45 -6.22
CA VAL A 23 -3.47 11.16 -5.01
C VAL A 23 -4.94 10.83 -4.70
N HIS A 24 -5.82 10.87 -5.70
CA HIS A 24 -7.22 10.51 -5.54
C HIS A 24 -7.40 9.04 -5.09
N GLN A 25 -6.71 8.10 -5.74
CA GLN A 25 -6.74 6.69 -5.37
C GLN A 25 -6.23 6.45 -3.94
N LEU A 26 -5.17 7.14 -3.53
CA LEU A 26 -4.63 7.05 -2.18
C LEU A 26 -5.65 7.54 -1.14
N ALA A 27 -6.28 8.69 -1.38
CA ALA A 27 -7.30 9.24 -0.49
C ALA A 27 -8.49 8.28 -0.34
N THR A 28 -8.98 7.71 -1.45
CA THR A 28 -10.05 6.71 -1.43
C THR A 28 -9.65 5.48 -0.62
N LEU A 29 -8.45 4.94 -0.83
CA LEU A 29 -7.99 3.75 -0.11
C LEU A 29 -7.85 3.98 1.40
N GLN A 30 -7.36 5.15 1.80
CA GLN A 30 -7.27 5.51 3.22
C GLN A 30 -8.64 5.66 3.89
N GLN A 31 -9.67 6.05 3.13
CA GLN A 31 -11.05 6.10 3.63
C GLN A 31 -11.68 4.71 3.75
N ILE A 32 -11.45 3.82 2.79
CA ILE A 32 -12.02 2.46 2.80
C ILE A 32 -11.34 1.59 3.86
N TYR A 33 -10.02 1.75 4.06
CA TYR A 33 -9.22 0.90 4.95
C TYR A 33 -8.57 1.73 6.08
N PRO A 34 -9.35 2.28 7.03
CA PRO A 34 -8.84 3.18 8.07
C PRO A 34 -7.84 2.50 9.03
N ASP A 35 -7.95 1.18 9.19
CA ASP A 35 -7.04 0.34 9.97
C ASP A 35 -5.69 0.12 9.30
N TRP A 36 -5.50 0.57 8.06
CA TRP A 36 -4.26 0.44 7.31
C TRP A 36 -3.60 1.80 7.09
N LYS A 37 -2.28 1.85 7.29
CA LYS A 37 -1.44 2.95 6.83
C LYS A 37 -1.06 2.66 5.39
N ILE A 38 -1.69 3.37 4.47
CA ILE A 38 -1.48 3.23 3.03
C ILE A 38 -0.69 4.43 2.52
N ALA A 39 0.31 4.19 1.67
CA ALA A 39 0.99 5.23 0.93
C ALA A 39 1.44 4.75 -0.46
N CYS A 40 1.77 5.70 -1.31
CA CYS A 40 2.31 5.49 -2.65
C CYS A 40 3.64 6.21 -2.76
N VAL A 41 4.66 5.54 -3.30
CA VAL A 41 5.94 6.13 -3.68
C VAL A 41 5.97 6.17 -5.20
N SER A 42 5.76 7.35 -5.77
CA SER A 42 5.70 7.60 -7.21
C SER A 42 7.00 8.16 -7.80
N ASP A 43 8.03 8.39 -6.97
CA ASP A 43 9.35 8.92 -7.37
C ASP A 43 10.28 7.85 -7.99
N LEU A 44 9.73 6.69 -8.36
CA LEU A 44 10.45 5.55 -8.91
C LEU A 44 9.99 5.29 -10.34
N ASP A 45 10.81 4.60 -11.15
CA ASP A 45 10.43 4.13 -12.49
C ASP A 45 9.07 3.39 -12.51
N GLN A 46 8.71 2.73 -11.40
CA GLN A 46 7.38 2.18 -11.19
C GLN A 46 6.83 2.58 -9.82
N PRO A 47 5.60 3.09 -9.74
CA PRO A 47 5.01 3.50 -8.46
C PRO A 47 4.83 2.29 -7.55
N ILE A 48 5.26 2.42 -6.30
CA ILE A 48 5.11 1.38 -5.29
C ILE A 48 4.03 1.79 -4.30
N TRP A 49 2.97 0.99 -4.26
CA TRP A 49 1.86 1.10 -3.33
C TRP A 49 2.07 0.16 -2.17
N TYR A 50 2.01 0.66 -0.94
CA TYR A 50 2.16 -0.17 0.24
C TYR A 50 1.10 0.10 1.30
N ALA A 51 0.73 -0.95 2.03
CA ALA A 51 -0.20 -0.90 3.14
C ALA A 51 0.39 -1.63 4.35
N ILE A 52 0.36 -0.98 5.52
CA ILE A 52 0.84 -1.53 6.79
C ILE A 52 -0.30 -1.46 7.80
N LEU A 53 -0.63 -2.59 8.43
CA LEU A 53 -1.71 -2.62 9.42
C LEU A 53 -1.37 -1.71 10.62
N ARG A 54 -2.28 -0.79 10.98
CA ARG A 54 -2.13 0.18 12.08
C ARG A 54 -2.39 -0.43 13.45
N THR A 55 -3.10 -1.56 13.52
CA THR A 55 -3.52 -2.15 14.79
C THR A 55 -2.32 -2.45 15.70
N THR A 56 -2.59 -2.42 17.00
CA THR A 56 -1.69 -2.93 18.02
C THR A 56 -1.44 -4.40 17.72
N LEU A 57 -0.18 -4.72 17.39
CA LEU A 57 0.28 -6.10 17.24
C LEU A 57 -0.14 -6.89 18.48
N THR A 58 -0.72 -8.08 18.27
CA THR A 58 -0.94 -9.02 19.38
C THR A 58 0.42 -9.37 20.00
N GLU A 59 0.46 -9.81 21.26
CA GLU A 59 1.72 -10.21 21.89
C GLU A 59 2.48 -11.25 21.07
N GLY A 60 1.78 -12.23 20.49
CA GLY A 60 2.37 -13.20 19.57
C GLY A 60 2.97 -12.58 18.30
N GLN A 61 2.37 -11.52 17.76
CA GLN A 61 2.90 -10.80 16.60
C GLN A 61 4.08 -9.88 16.96
N LYS A 62 4.10 -9.31 18.17
CA LYS A 62 5.24 -8.53 18.67
C LYS A 62 6.48 -9.42 18.82
N VAL A 63 6.32 -10.62 19.40
CA VAL A 63 7.40 -11.59 19.57
C VAL A 63 7.92 -12.10 18.22
N ALA A 64 7.02 -12.28 17.25
CA ALA A 64 7.40 -12.71 15.89
C ALA A 64 7.92 -11.56 15.00
N GLY A 65 7.85 -10.29 15.44
CA GLY A 65 8.18 -9.12 14.62
C GLY A 65 7.30 -8.95 13.37
N ASN A 66 6.15 -9.61 13.31
CA ASN A 66 5.38 -9.76 12.08
C ASN A 66 4.24 -8.75 12.00
N ARG A 67 4.53 -7.58 11.42
CA ARG A 67 3.52 -6.58 11.05
C ARG A 67 3.03 -6.85 9.63
N GLN A 68 1.72 -7.05 9.48
CA GLN A 68 1.12 -7.32 8.18
C GLN A 68 1.37 -6.15 7.23
N THR A 69 2.07 -6.46 6.14
CA THR A 69 2.52 -5.48 5.15
C THR A 69 2.25 -6.02 3.76
N PHE A 70 1.69 -5.17 2.90
CA PHE A 70 1.52 -5.45 1.47
C PHE A 70 2.27 -4.41 0.66
N MET A 71 2.94 -4.85 -0.42
CA MET A 71 3.57 -3.99 -1.42
C MET A 71 3.13 -4.44 -2.80
N ARG A 72 2.67 -3.50 -3.63
CA ARG A 72 2.13 -3.75 -4.97
C ARG A 72 2.54 -2.62 -5.91
N SER A 73 2.55 -2.91 -7.21
CA SER A 73 2.87 -1.94 -8.27
C SER A 73 1.67 -1.06 -8.66
N SER A 74 0.48 -1.31 -8.12
CA SER A 74 -0.72 -0.52 -8.40
C SER A 74 -1.69 -0.47 -7.22
N ALA A 75 -2.52 0.58 -7.21
CA ALA A 75 -3.61 0.73 -6.25
C ALA A 75 -4.59 -0.44 -6.32
N GLU A 76 -4.97 -0.90 -7.52
CA GLU A 76 -5.95 -1.98 -7.72
C GLU A 76 -5.45 -3.33 -7.16
N ALA A 77 -4.18 -3.64 -7.36
CA ALA A 77 -3.56 -4.83 -6.82
C ALA A 77 -3.46 -4.76 -5.28
N LEU A 78 -3.24 -3.56 -4.73
CA LEU A 78 -3.25 -3.34 -3.28
C LEU A 78 -4.66 -3.53 -2.71
N THR A 79 -5.69 -2.94 -3.33
CA THR A 79 -7.09 -3.11 -2.96
C THR A 79 -7.50 -4.58 -2.96
N SER A 80 -7.13 -5.32 -4.00
CA SER A 80 -7.43 -6.76 -4.10
C SER A 80 -6.78 -7.57 -2.97
N ALA A 81 -5.54 -7.23 -2.59
CA ALA A 81 -4.84 -7.87 -1.48
C ALA A 81 -5.49 -7.55 -0.13
N LEU A 82 -5.86 -6.28 0.10
CA LEU A 82 -6.55 -5.84 1.31
C LEU A 82 -7.93 -6.49 1.45
N ALA A 83 -8.73 -6.49 0.37
CA ALA A 83 -10.03 -7.15 0.34
C ALA A 83 -9.93 -8.67 0.59
N ALA A 84 -8.90 -9.34 0.04
CA ALA A 84 -8.67 -10.75 0.31
C ALA A 84 -8.30 -11.01 1.78
N GLN A 85 -7.57 -10.08 2.41
CA GLN A 85 -7.20 -10.18 3.81
C GLN A 85 -8.40 -9.99 4.74
N GLU A 86 -9.25 -9.00 4.49
CA GLU A 86 -10.48 -8.80 5.26
C GLU A 86 -11.40 -10.01 5.18
N LYS A 87 -11.52 -10.62 4.00
CA LYS A 87 -12.26 -11.89 3.84
C LYS A 87 -11.69 -13.00 4.69
N ARG A 88 -10.36 -13.13 4.79
CA ARG A 88 -9.73 -14.13 5.64
C ARG A 88 -9.96 -13.87 7.12
N GLN A 89 -9.91 -12.62 7.57
CA GLN A 89 -10.19 -12.27 8.96
C GLN A 89 -11.65 -12.53 9.35
N HIS A 90 -12.60 -12.24 8.46
CA HIS A 90 -14.02 -12.52 8.69
C HIS A 90 -14.38 -14.01 8.58
N ASN A 91 -13.58 -14.79 7.86
CA ASN A 91 -13.85 -16.21 7.62
C ASN A 91 -13.01 -17.15 8.51
N CYS A 92 -12.33 -16.62 9.53
CA CYS A 92 -11.83 -17.41 10.64
C CYS A 92 -12.93 -17.45 11.72
N PRO A 93 -13.81 -18.47 11.75
CA PRO A 93 -14.55 -18.76 12.97
C PRO A 93 -13.49 -19.06 14.04
N ILE A 94 -13.46 -18.22 15.09
CA ILE A 94 -12.75 -18.52 16.33
C ILE A 94 -13.24 -19.91 16.74
N THR A 95 -12.43 -20.93 16.46
CA THR A 95 -12.70 -22.26 16.96
C THR A 95 -12.33 -22.16 18.43
N ASN A 96 -13.34 -21.91 19.25
CA ASN A 96 -13.29 -22.10 20.70
C ASN A 96 -12.87 -23.55 20.95
N HIS A 97 -11.58 -23.85 20.91
CA HIS A 97 -11.03 -24.97 21.65
C HIS A 97 -10.84 -24.51 23.09
N PHE A 98 -11.98 -24.43 23.79
CA PHE A 98 -12.02 -24.63 25.24
C PHE A 98 -11.42 -26.02 25.49
N ILE A 99 -10.22 -26.06 26.06
CA ILE A 99 -9.65 -27.29 26.59
C ILE A 99 -10.17 -27.40 28.03
N SER A 100 -10.93 -28.49 28.27
CA SER A 100 -11.42 -28.94 29.58
C SER A 100 -10.32 -29.26 30.58
#